data_AF-A0A8S4NXB1-F1
#
_entry.id   AF-A0A8S4NXB1-F1
#
_cell.length_a   1.000
_cell.length_b   1.000
_cell.length_c   1.000
_cell.angle_alpha   90.00
_cell.angle_beta   90.00
_cell.angle_gamma   90.00
#
_symmetry.space_group_name_H-M   'P 1'
#
loop_
_entity.id
_entity.type
_entity.pdbx_description
1 polymer ?
#
loop_
_entity_poly.entity_id
_entity_poly.type
_entity_poly.pdbx_seq_one_letter_code
_entity_poly.pdbx_strand_id
1 'polypeptide(L)'
;MALLTTHEVLGEHLYAKVAVLTEDKDSQKITGILMECTDDDILKMLKDEELLKRRIEKVLQHIQIERCKPLEKDQEELGERLFPLVAEIESELCAQITGMLLELDRPSIELLLNSESDLENAIQKAKTEYLKQLGYEQDTGTPQEEDVTIQELGEAVFDRVSEKYPKMEDASQITGMLLDLGTKTLQELLQNKQEFMAKVDQAYKILDHSKS
;
A
#
# COMPACT_ATOMS: atom_id res chain seq x y z
N MET A 1 -17.21 62.05 8.10
CA MET A 1 -17.24 61.00 9.14
C MET A 1 -17.78 59.77 8.47
N ALA A 2 -16.97 58.72 8.30
CA ALA A 2 -17.48 57.45 7.80
C ALA A 2 -18.38 56.87 8.89
N LEU A 3 -19.65 56.67 8.58
CA LEU A 3 -20.56 55.93 9.46
C LEU A 3 -20.15 54.47 9.36
N LEU A 4 -19.53 53.95 10.41
CA LEU A 4 -19.28 52.52 10.53
C LEU A 4 -20.62 51.79 10.40
N THR A 5 -20.66 50.79 9.54
CA THR A 5 -21.83 49.93 9.40
C THR A 5 -21.99 49.06 10.66
N THR A 6 -23.21 48.61 10.92
CA THR A 6 -23.51 47.77 12.09
C THR A 6 -22.63 46.53 12.15
N HIS A 7 -22.31 45.95 10.99
CA HIS A 7 -21.44 44.77 10.86
C HIS A 7 -19.98 45.07 11.23
N GLU A 8 -19.45 46.24 10.86
CA GLU A 8 -18.09 46.67 11.23
C GLU A 8 -17.94 46.84 12.75
N VAL A 9 -18.94 47.45 13.40
CA VAL A 9 -18.94 47.61 14.87
C VAL A 9 -19.01 46.26 15.58
N LEU A 10 -19.80 45.31 15.05
CA LEU A 10 -19.86 43.95 15.59
C LEU A 10 -18.53 43.22 15.43
N GLY A 11 -17.85 43.42 14.30
CA GLY A 11 -16.52 42.88 14.03
C GLY A 11 -15.47 43.33 15.05
N GLU A 12 -15.44 44.62 15.41
CA GLU A 12 -14.51 45.14 16.43
C GLU A 12 -14.75 44.54 17.82
N HIS A 13 -16.02 44.40 18.22
CA HIS A 13 -16.37 43.79 19.51
C HIS A 13 -16.06 42.29 19.53
N LEU A 14 -16.27 41.62 18.40
CA LEU A 14 -15.94 40.21 18.22
C LEU A 14 -14.43 40.00 18.29
N TYR A 15 -13.64 40.84 17.59
CA TYR A 15 -12.19 40.82 17.67
C TYR A 15 -11.67 40.98 19.09
N ALA A 16 -12.16 42.00 19.82
CA ALA A 16 -11.73 42.25 21.19
C ALA A 16 -12.00 41.05 22.11
N LYS A 17 -13.14 40.36 21.95
CA LYS A 17 -13.43 39.14 22.70
C LYS A 17 -12.58 37.94 22.26
N VAL A 18 -12.41 37.74 20.96
CA VAL A 18 -11.57 36.65 20.40
C VAL A 18 -10.13 36.82 20.85
N ALA A 19 -9.56 38.03 20.79
CA ALA A 19 -8.20 38.34 21.21
C ALA A 19 -7.94 38.11 22.71
N VAL A 20 -8.98 38.13 23.55
CA VAL A 20 -8.87 37.77 24.98
C VAL A 20 -8.96 36.26 25.19
N LEU A 21 -9.69 35.56 24.32
CA LEU A 21 -9.92 34.12 24.40
C LEU A 21 -8.88 33.28 23.64
N THR A 22 -8.12 33.87 22.71
CA THR A 22 -7.13 33.20 21.85
C THR A 22 -5.79 33.91 21.85
N GLU A 23 -4.74 33.23 21.40
CA GLU A 23 -3.46 33.87 21.13
C GLU A 23 -3.58 34.89 19.97
N ASP A 24 -2.82 35.99 20.07
CA ASP A 24 -2.91 37.17 19.17
C ASP A 24 -2.70 36.85 17.69
N LYS A 25 -1.92 35.80 17.39
CA LYS A 25 -1.53 35.45 16.01
C LYS A 25 -2.68 34.94 15.14
N ASP A 26 -3.66 34.27 15.73
CA ASP A 26 -4.79 33.69 14.99
C ASP A 26 -6.09 34.47 15.20
N SER A 27 -6.11 35.43 16.14
CA SER A 27 -7.30 36.21 16.50
C SER A 27 -7.93 36.92 15.29
N GLN A 28 -7.11 37.59 14.47
CA GLN A 28 -7.57 38.31 13.28
C GLN A 28 -8.18 37.36 12.23
N LYS A 29 -7.56 36.20 12.01
CA LYS A 29 -8.05 35.21 11.05
C LYS A 29 -9.33 34.57 11.54
N ILE A 30 -9.41 34.24 12.82
CA ILE A 30 -10.60 33.67 13.46
C ILE A 30 -11.75 34.67 13.39
N THR A 31 -11.53 35.94 13.73
CA THR A 31 -12.55 36.98 13.62
C THR A 31 -13.03 37.16 12.19
N GLY A 32 -12.13 37.12 11.20
CA GLY A 32 -12.50 37.18 9.77
C GLY A 32 -13.46 36.06 9.38
N ILE A 33 -13.14 34.81 9.74
CA ILE A 33 -13.99 33.64 9.45
C ILE A 33 -15.33 33.72 10.20
N LEU A 34 -15.33 34.18 11.45
CA LEU A 34 -16.56 34.34 12.23
C LEU A 34 -17.42 35.51 11.72
N MET A 35 -16.83 36.54 11.13
CA MET A 35 -17.54 37.67 10.51
C MET A 35 -18.27 37.30 9.22
N GLU A 36 -17.98 36.13 8.63
CA GLU A 36 -18.76 35.57 7.51
C GLU A 36 -20.13 35.04 7.97
N CYS A 37 -20.37 34.96 9.28
CA CYS A 37 -21.68 34.66 9.84
C CYS A 37 -22.63 35.86 9.75
N THR A 38 -23.94 35.63 9.93
CA THR A 38 -24.94 36.71 9.94
C THR A 38 -24.85 37.54 11.21
N ASP A 39 -25.28 38.81 11.14
CA ASP A 39 -25.30 39.74 12.28
C ASP A 39 -25.99 39.16 13.53
N ASP A 40 -27.07 38.39 13.33
CA ASP A 40 -27.80 37.74 14.43
C ASP A 40 -27.00 36.60 15.08
N ASP A 41 -26.25 35.83 14.30
CA ASP A 41 -25.34 34.79 14.82
C ASP A 41 -24.17 35.45 15.57
N ILE A 42 -23.61 36.55 15.05
CA ILE A 42 -22.56 37.32 15.71
C ILE A 42 -23.06 37.91 17.03
N LEU A 43 -24.26 38.49 17.05
CA LEU A 43 -24.88 39.01 18.28
C LEU A 43 -25.14 37.90 19.32
N LYS A 44 -25.55 36.70 18.88
CA LYS A 44 -25.69 35.53 19.75
C LYS A 44 -24.36 35.09 20.33
N MET A 45 -23.30 35.06 19.53
CA MET A 45 -21.93 34.76 19.98
C MET A 45 -21.39 35.83 20.94
N LEU A 46 -21.69 37.11 20.73
CA LEU A 46 -21.26 38.18 21.66
C LEU A 46 -21.98 38.11 23.01
N LYS A 47 -23.22 37.62 23.04
CA LYS A 47 -24.03 37.44 24.25
C LYS A 47 -23.69 36.17 25.02
N ASP A 48 -23.37 35.09 24.31
CA ASP A 48 -23.06 33.79 24.89
C ASP A 48 -21.57 33.46 24.70
N GLU A 49 -20.81 33.63 25.78
CA GLU A 49 -19.35 33.41 25.77
C GLU A 49 -18.98 31.95 25.50
N GLU A 50 -19.78 30.99 25.93
CA GLU A 50 -19.52 29.56 25.72
C GLU A 50 -19.77 29.17 24.25
N LEU A 51 -20.79 29.77 23.63
CA LEU A 51 -21.04 29.62 22.20
C LEU A 51 -19.87 30.20 21.38
N LEU A 52 -19.36 31.36 21.77
CA LEU A 52 -18.21 31.99 21.12
C LEU A 52 -16.95 31.12 21.25
N LYS A 53 -16.63 30.63 22.46
CA LYS A 53 -15.50 29.71 22.68
C LYS A 53 -15.60 28.46 21.80
N ARG A 54 -16.77 27.82 21.76
CA ARG A 54 -17.00 26.64 20.90
C ARG A 54 -16.79 26.94 19.41
N ARG A 55 -17.22 28.11 18.95
CA ARG A 55 -17.03 28.53 17.55
C ARG A 55 -15.56 28.83 17.26
N ILE A 56 -14.87 29.50 18.17
CA ILE A 56 -13.42 29.71 18.11
C ILE A 56 -12.68 28.38 18.05
N GLU A 57 -13.00 27.42 18.92
CA GLU A 57 -12.39 26.08 18.92
C GLU A 57 -12.63 25.35 17.60
N LYS A 58 -13.84 25.43 17.02
CA LYS A 58 -14.13 24.85 15.70
C LYS A 58 -13.33 25.51 14.59
N VAL A 59 -13.20 26.83 14.61
CA VAL A 59 -12.42 27.57 13.61
C VAL A 59 -10.93 27.27 13.77
N LEU A 60 -10.42 27.21 15.01
CA LEU A 60 -9.07 26.75 15.32
C LEU A 60 -8.85 25.32 14.86
N GLN A 61 -9.82 24.42 15.07
CA GLN A 61 -9.76 23.05 14.59
C GLN A 61 -9.77 23.01 13.06
N HIS A 62 -10.55 23.85 12.38
CA HIS A 62 -10.55 23.94 10.92
C HIS A 62 -9.22 24.48 10.39
N ILE A 63 -8.71 25.58 10.97
CA ILE A 63 -7.40 26.14 10.64
C ILE A 63 -6.30 25.11 10.91
N GLN A 64 -6.41 24.38 12.02
CA GLN A 64 -5.46 23.33 12.36
C GLN A 64 -5.60 22.17 11.40
N ILE A 65 -6.78 21.74 10.95
CA ILE A 65 -6.97 20.69 9.93
C ILE A 65 -6.42 21.16 8.58
N GLU A 66 -6.61 22.41 8.18
CA GLU A 66 -6.01 22.97 6.98
C GLU A 66 -4.48 23.04 7.08
N ARG A 67 -3.93 23.31 8.27
CA ARG A 67 -2.48 23.34 8.54
C ARG A 67 -1.90 21.95 8.82
N CYS A 68 -2.72 21.03 9.31
CA CYS A 68 -2.50 19.63 9.59
C CYS A 68 -3.28 18.80 8.57
N LYS A 69 -2.88 18.91 7.31
CA LYS A 69 -2.70 17.73 6.47
C LYS A 69 -1.25 17.24 6.67
N PRO A 70 -0.92 16.53 7.77
CA PRO A 70 0.46 16.16 8.11
C PRO A 70 0.80 14.76 7.58
N LEU A 71 0.00 14.21 6.66
CA LEU A 71 0.34 12.98 5.94
C LEU A 71 0.71 13.28 4.47
N GLU A 72 0.05 14.25 3.84
CA GLU A 72 0.30 14.56 2.44
C GLU A 72 1.63 15.27 2.21
N LYS A 73 2.06 16.21 3.07
CA LYS A 73 3.33 16.93 2.85
C LYS A 73 4.56 16.03 2.94
N ASP A 74 4.63 15.17 3.96
CA ASP A 74 5.75 14.24 4.09
C ASP A 74 5.77 13.21 2.95
N GLN A 75 4.60 12.75 2.48
CA GLN A 75 4.51 11.86 1.32
C GLN A 75 4.82 12.57 -0.01
N GLU A 76 4.44 13.84 -0.15
CA GLU A 76 4.74 14.65 -1.33
C GLU A 76 6.25 14.94 -1.42
N GLU A 77 6.89 15.30 -0.31
CA GLU A 77 8.35 15.47 -0.23
C GLU A 77 9.10 14.15 -0.51
N LEU A 78 8.60 13.02 0.01
CA LEU A 78 9.15 11.70 -0.32
C LEU A 78 8.93 11.35 -1.80
N GLY A 79 7.77 11.68 -2.34
CA GLY A 79 7.42 11.46 -3.75
C GLY A 79 8.31 12.25 -4.68
N GLU A 80 8.58 13.52 -4.37
CA GLU A 80 9.51 14.36 -5.15
C GLU A 80 10.94 13.82 -5.16
N ARG A 81 11.36 13.12 -4.10
CA ARG A 81 12.69 12.47 -4.03
C ARG A 81 12.71 11.09 -4.68
N LEU A 82 11.63 10.33 -4.56
CA LEU A 82 11.50 8.97 -5.07
C LEU A 82 11.25 8.95 -6.59
N PHE A 83 10.41 9.85 -7.09
CA PHE A 83 10.03 9.94 -8.50
C PHE A 83 11.22 9.98 -9.48
N PRO A 84 12.25 10.84 -9.32
CA PRO A 84 13.37 10.86 -10.25
C PRO A 84 14.13 9.54 -10.25
N LEU A 85 14.32 8.90 -9.08
CA LEU A 85 15.02 7.61 -8.96
C LEU A 85 14.22 6.49 -9.65
N VAL A 86 12.90 6.50 -9.49
CA VAL A 86 12.02 5.56 -10.19
C VAL A 86 12.04 5.82 -11.69
N ALA A 87 12.04 7.08 -12.13
CA ALA A 87 12.05 7.44 -13.55
C ALA A 87 13.35 7.07 -14.27
N GLU A 88 14.48 7.00 -13.54
CA GLU A 88 15.75 6.49 -14.07
C GLU A 88 15.71 4.99 -14.38
N ILE A 89 14.97 4.21 -13.57
CA ILE A 89 14.85 2.75 -13.72
C ILE A 89 13.68 2.38 -14.64
N GLU A 90 12.53 3.03 -14.47
CA GLU A 90 11.29 2.77 -15.19
C GLU A 90 10.57 4.07 -15.56
N SER A 91 10.88 4.60 -16.73
CA SER A 91 10.37 5.90 -17.18
C SER A 91 8.91 5.87 -17.64
N GLU A 92 8.39 4.73 -18.12
CA GLU A 92 7.06 4.65 -18.73
C GLU A 92 5.95 4.63 -17.66
N LEU A 93 6.19 3.91 -16.56
CA LEU A 93 5.23 3.74 -15.47
C LEU A 93 5.65 4.48 -14.18
N CYS A 94 6.66 5.35 -14.25
CA CYS A 94 7.22 6.03 -13.07
C CYS A 94 6.18 6.68 -12.18
N ALA A 95 5.19 7.38 -12.75
CA ALA A 95 4.14 8.06 -11.98
C ALA A 95 3.22 7.08 -11.23
N GLN A 96 2.87 5.95 -11.86
CA GLN A 96 2.01 4.94 -11.25
C GLN A 96 2.77 4.16 -10.18
N ILE A 97 3.99 3.72 -10.50
CA ILE A 97 4.87 3.00 -9.59
C ILE A 97 5.21 3.86 -8.37
N THR A 98 5.59 5.13 -8.57
CA THR A 98 5.86 6.06 -7.47
C THR A 98 4.62 6.21 -6.58
N GLY A 99 3.43 6.31 -7.18
CA GLY A 99 2.17 6.32 -6.44
C GLY A 99 1.98 5.08 -5.56
N MET A 100 2.21 3.89 -6.12
CA MET A 100 2.12 2.62 -5.36
C MET A 100 3.18 2.50 -4.26
N LEU A 101 4.39 3.01 -4.50
CA LEU A 101 5.45 3.00 -3.48
C LEU A 101 5.19 4.01 -2.35
N LEU A 102 4.49 5.11 -2.63
CA LEU A 102 4.09 6.09 -1.63
C LEU A 102 2.96 5.59 -0.72
N GLU A 103 2.29 4.50 -1.07
CA GLU A 103 1.36 3.80 -0.18
C GLU A 103 2.08 3.01 0.94
N LEU A 104 3.39 2.81 0.81
CA LEU A 104 4.22 2.19 1.85
C LEU A 104 4.45 3.15 3.02
N ASP A 105 4.77 2.58 4.19
CA ASP A 105 5.12 3.37 5.35
C ASP A 105 6.44 4.14 5.16
N ARG A 106 6.54 5.31 5.78
CA ARG A 106 7.71 6.20 5.73
C ARG A 106 9.06 5.48 5.95
N PRO A 107 9.25 4.65 6.99
CA PRO A 107 10.55 4.00 7.19
C PRO A 107 10.88 3.00 6.07
N SER A 108 9.87 2.37 5.45
CA SER A 108 10.09 1.55 4.26
C SER A 108 10.55 2.38 3.07
N ILE A 109 9.94 3.54 2.80
CA ILE A 109 10.37 4.44 1.70
C ILE A 109 11.78 4.98 1.96
N GLU A 110 12.09 5.38 3.19
CA GLU A 110 13.45 5.81 3.56
C GLU A 110 14.48 4.68 3.36
N LEU A 111 14.12 3.42 3.66
CA LEU A 111 14.99 2.28 3.39
C LEU A 111 15.27 2.12 1.89
N LEU A 112 14.23 2.24 1.05
CA LEU A 112 14.37 2.19 -0.42
C LEU A 112 15.28 3.33 -0.92
N LEU A 113 15.13 4.54 -0.38
CA LEU A 113 15.99 5.68 -0.74
C LEU A 113 17.46 5.50 -0.29
N ASN A 114 17.72 4.65 0.72
CA ASN A 114 19.06 4.34 1.19
C ASN A 114 19.71 3.15 0.47
N SER A 115 18.97 2.39 -0.33
CA SER A 115 19.44 1.18 -1.01
C SER A 115 18.88 1.07 -2.42
N GLU A 116 19.74 1.34 -3.40
CA GLU A 116 19.40 1.29 -4.84
C GLU A 116 18.87 -0.10 -5.26
N SER A 117 19.43 -1.18 -4.71
CA SER A 117 18.99 -2.55 -5.00
C SER A 117 17.60 -2.87 -4.43
N ASP A 118 17.27 -2.35 -3.26
CA ASP A 118 15.93 -2.51 -2.68
C ASP A 118 14.90 -1.67 -3.45
N LEU A 119 15.28 -0.46 -3.87
CA LEU A 119 14.45 0.40 -4.71
C LEU A 119 14.13 -0.24 -6.05
N GLU A 120 15.12 -0.80 -6.75
CA GLU A 120 14.91 -1.50 -8.03
C GLU A 120 13.96 -2.69 -7.87
N ASN A 121 14.14 -3.50 -6.81
CA ASN A 121 13.23 -4.60 -6.51
C ASN A 121 11.80 -4.15 -6.21
N ALA A 122 11.63 -3.05 -5.46
CA ALA A 122 10.32 -2.50 -5.14
C ALA A 122 9.62 -1.95 -6.39
N ILE A 123 10.37 -1.30 -7.29
CA ILE A 123 9.88 -0.82 -8.60
C ILE A 123 9.40 -1.98 -9.46
N GLN A 124 10.20 -3.06 -9.58
CA GLN A 124 9.79 -4.24 -10.34
C GLN A 124 8.54 -4.90 -9.76
N LYS A 125 8.46 -5.04 -8.43
CA LYS A 125 7.27 -5.59 -7.76
C LYS A 125 6.02 -4.75 -8.04
N ALA A 126 6.13 -3.43 -7.91
CA ALA A 126 5.00 -2.52 -8.17
C ALA A 126 4.59 -2.54 -9.65
N LYS A 127 5.56 -2.59 -10.57
CA LYS A 127 5.30 -2.73 -12.01
C LYS A 127 4.54 -4.02 -12.33
N THR A 128 5.00 -5.14 -11.78
CA THR A 128 4.35 -6.46 -11.98
C THR A 128 2.93 -6.45 -11.44
N GLU A 129 2.71 -5.92 -10.24
CA GLU A 129 1.37 -5.82 -9.66
C GLU A 129 0.44 -4.91 -10.48
N TYR A 130 0.96 -3.79 -10.99
CA TYR A 130 0.21 -2.87 -11.87
C TYR A 130 -0.20 -3.55 -13.19
N LEU A 131 0.72 -4.27 -13.83
CA LEU A 131 0.43 -5.01 -15.07
C LEU A 131 -0.56 -6.16 -14.85
N LYS A 132 -0.46 -6.83 -13.70
CA LYS A 132 -1.40 -7.88 -13.27
C LYS A 132 -2.81 -7.34 -13.09
N GLN A 133 -2.99 -6.15 -12.49
CA GLN A 133 -4.31 -5.52 -12.37
C GLN A 133 -4.91 -5.13 -13.72
N LEU A 134 -4.07 -4.83 -14.72
CA LEU A 134 -4.50 -4.51 -16.08
C LEU A 134 -4.81 -5.74 -16.94
N GLY A 135 -4.69 -6.95 -16.40
CA GLY A 135 -4.95 -8.20 -17.13
C GLY A 135 -3.89 -8.54 -18.17
N TYR A 136 -2.72 -7.90 -18.10
CA TYR A 136 -1.54 -8.35 -18.84
C TYR A 136 -0.88 -9.47 -18.03
N GLU A 137 -1.32 -10.69 -18.27
CA GLU A 137 -0.57 -11.90 -17.89
C GLU A 137 0.70 -11.96 -18.77
N GLN A 138 1.73 -11.20 -18.37
CA GLN A 138 3.10 -11.57 -18.67
C GLN A 138 3.72 -12.10 -17.39
N ASP A 139 3.63 -13.41 -17.28
CA ASP A 139 4.62 -14.30 -16.68
C ASP A 139 6.03 -13.79 -16.96
N THR A 140 6.55 -12.90 -16.10
CA THR A 140 7.99 -12.64 -15.98
C THR A 140 8.30 -12.02 -14.61
N GLY A 141 8.82 -12.86 -13.72
CA GLY A 141 9.96 -12.50 -12.88
C GLY A 141 9.72 -11.62 -11.66
N THR A 142 9.21 -12.21 -10.58
CA THR A 142 9.71 -11.90 -9.23
C THR A 142 10.93 -12.78 -8.94
N PRO A 143 12.13 -12.23 -8.71
CA PRO A 143 13.17 -12.95 -8.01
C PRO A 143 12.86 -12.94 -6.50
N GLN A 144 13.01 -14.11 -5.88
CA GLN A 144 13.03 -14.38 -4.43
C GLN A 144 11.64 -14.61 -3.80
N GLU A 145 11.04 -15.78 -4.04
CA GLU A 145 11.34 -17.05 -3.36
C GLU A 145 11.26 -18.17 -4.42
N GLU A 146 12.05 -19.22 -4.31
CA GLU A 146 12.05 -20.36 -5.24
C GLU A 146 10.75 -21.16 -5.14
N ASP A 147 9.63 -20.62 -5.63
CA ASP A 147 8.43 -21.39 -5.93
C ASP A 147 8.66 -22.05 -7.30
N VAL A 148 9.27 -23.23 -7.28
CA VAL A 148 9.37 -24.09 -8.44
C VAL A 148 7.95 -24.31 -8.96
N THR A 149 7.69 -23.97 -10.22
CA THR A 149 6.34 -24.12 -10.78
C THR A 149 5.92 -25.58 -10.75
N ILE A 150 4.62 -25.86 -10.62
CA ILE A 150 4.08 -27.24 -10.69
C ILE A 150 4.54 -27.95 -11.97
N GLN A 151 4.79 -27.20 -13.04
CA GLN A 151 5.26 -27.70 -14.32
C GLN A 151 6.72 -28.14 -14.26
N GLU A 152 7.62 -27.34 -13.70
CA GLU A 152 9.03 -27.70 -13.49
C GLU A 152 9.19 -28.85 -12.49
N LEU A 153 8.41 -28.83 -11.40
CA LEU A 153 8.34 -29.96 -10.46
C LEU A 153 7.82 -31.22 -11.17
N GLY A 154 6.80 -31.09 -12.03
CA GLY A 154 6.24 -32.19 -12.80
C GLY A 154 7.26 -32.83 -13.73
N GLU A 155 8.05 -32.02 -14.43
CA GLU A 155 9.13 -32.49 -15.30
C GLU A 155 10.23 -33.20 -14.50
N ALA A 156 10.73 -32.57 -13.42
CA ALA A 156 11.76 -33.16 -12.57
C ALA A 156 11.34 -34.48 -11.93
N VAL A 157 10.08 -34.58 -11.49
CA VAL A 157 9.50 -35.81 -10.94
C VAL A 157 9.34 -36.86 -12.03
N PHE A 158 8.83 -36.48 -13.20
CA PHE A 158 8.64 -37.39 -14.32
C PHE A 158 9.97 -38.02 -14.77
N ASP A 159 11.01 -37.22 -14.94
CA ASP A 159 12.34 -37.70 -15.28
C ASP A 159 12.81 -38.74 -14.26
N ARG A 160 12.69 -38.42 -12.96
CA ARG A 160 13.15 -39.28 -11.88
C ARG A 160 12.37 -40.58 -11.75
N VAL A 161 11.08 -40.54 -12.05
CA VAL A 161 10.21 -41.72 -12.08
C VAL A 161 10.52 -42.56 -13.32
N SER A 162 10.73 -41.92 -14.47
CA SER A 162 11.02 -42.58 -15.75
C SER A 162 12.35 -43.35 -15.73
N GLU A 163 13.34 -42.87 -14.94
CA GLU A 163 14.59 -43.60 -14.68
C GLU A 163 14.36 -44.97 -14.04
N LYS A 164 13.30 -45.12 -13.22
CA LYS A 164 13.00 -46.36 -12.50
C LYS A 164 11.88 -47.19 -13.16
N TYR A 165 10.92 -46.52 -13.79
CA TYR A 165 9.78 -47.13 -14.48
C TYR A 165 9.76 -46.65 -15.94
N PRO A 166 10.40 -47.39 -16.88
CA PRO A 166 10.52 -46.96 -18.27
C PRO A 166 9.20 -46.99 -19.05
N LYS A 167 8.12 -47.49 -18.45
CA LYS A 167 6.77 -47.44 -19.03
C LYS A 167 6.21 -46.03 -18.84
N MET A 168 6.08 -45.28 -19.93
CA MET A 168 5.55 -43.91 -19.90
C MET A 168 4.17 -43.80 -19.24
N GLU A 169 3.29 -44.79 -19.42
CA GLU A 169 1.97 -44.80 -18.80
C GLU A 169 2.04 -44.87 -17.26
N ASP A 170 2.92 -45.72 -16.72
CA ASP A 170 3.11 -45.83 -15.27
C ASP A 170 3.83 -44.59 -14.72
N ALA A 171 4.85 -44.09 -15.43
CA ALA A 171 5.61 -42.91 -15.01
C ALA A 171 4.75 -41.65 -14.97
N SER A 172 3.90 -41.43 -15.98
CA SER A 172 2.98 -40.28 -16.03
C SER A 172 1.93 -40.36 -14.93
N GLN A 173 1.35 -41.54 -14.70
CA GLN A 173 0.34 -41.74 -13.65
C GLN A 173 0.91 -41.54 -12.24
N ILE A 174 2.11 -42.07 -11.95
CA ILE A 174 2.79 -41.84 -10.67
C ILE A 174 3.10 -40.35 -10.50
N THR A 175 3.59 -39.70 -11.55
CA THR A 175 3.91 -38.26 -11.51
C THR A 175 2.67 -37.43 -11.19
N GLY A 176 1.53 -37.72 -11.81
CA GLY A 176 0.26 -37.07 -11.50
C GLY A 176 -0.13 -37.24 -10.02
N MET A 177 -0.08 -38.47 -9.51
CA MET A 177 -0.41 -38.76 -8.11
C MET A 177 0.54 -38.07 -7.11
N LEU A 178 1.80 -37.84 -7.50
CA LEU A 178 2.77 -37.11 -6.67
C LEU A 178 2.54 -35.60 -6.74
N LEU A 179 2.14 -35.07 -7.89
CA LEU A 179 1.78 -33.66 -8.05
C LEU A 179 0.52 -33.28 -7.25
N ASP A 180 -0.41 -34.22 -7.06
CA ASP A 180 -1.58 -34.06 -6.18
C ASP A 180 -1.22 -33.90 -4.68
N LEU A 181 0.02 -34.17 -4.26
CA LEU A 181 0.49 -33.95 -2.87
C LEU A 181 0.79 -32.47 -2.56
N GLY A 182 0.79 -31.61 -3.59
CA GLY A 182 1.11 -30.19 -3.51
C GLY A 182 2.59 -29.87 -3.72
N THR A 183 2.86 -28.67 -4.24
CA THR A 183 4.21 -28.18 -4.62
C THR A 183 5.22 -28.25 -3.48
N LYS A 184 4.85 -27.75 -2.29
CA LYS A 184 5.73 -27.66 -1.12
C LYS A 184 6.21 -29.05 -0.67
N THR A 185 5.26 -29.97 -0.50
CA THR A 185 5.55 -31.37 -0.12
C THR A 185 6.45 -32.04 -1.16
N LEU A 186 6.20 -31.81 -2.44
CA LEU A 186 6.95 -32.42 -3.54
C LEU A 186 8.38 -31.88 -3.63
N GLN A 187 8.58 -30.60 -3.38
CA GLN A 187 9.89 -29.96 -3.33
C GLN A 187 10.74 -30.52 -2.17
N GLU A 188 10.16 -30.70 -0.98
CA GLU A 188 10.82 -31.37 0.15
C GLU A 188 11.17 -32.83 -0.19
N LEU A 189 10.26 -33.55 -0.84
CA LEU A 189 10.49 -34.92 -1.28
C LEU A 189 11.64 -35.01 -2.29
N LEU A 190 11.72 -34.10 -3.26
CA LEU A 190 12.80 -34.08 -4.26
C LEU A 190 14.18 -33.82 -3.64
N GLN A 191 14.26 -33.13 -2.50
CA GLN A 191 15.51 -32.98 -1.75
C GLN A 191 15.97 -34.31 -1.13
N ASN A 192 15.06 -35.23 -0.83
CA ASN A 192 15.35 -36.53 -0.22
C ASN A 192 15.06 -37.70 -1.17
N LYS A 193 16.09 -38.13 -1.91
CA LYS A 193 16.01 -39.25 -2.86
C LYS A 193 15.40 -40.53 -2.27
N GLN A 194 15.66 -40.84 -1.00
CA GLN A 194 15.14 -42.07 -0.37
C GLN A 194 13.64 -41.97 -0.10
N GLU A 195 13.18 -40.83 0.42
CA GLU A 195 11.78 -40.59 0.73
C GLU A 195 10.94 -40.43 -0.54
N PHE A 196 11.47 -39.72 -1.54
CA PHE A 196 10.90 -39.66 -2.88
C PHE A 196 10.66 -41.06 -3.46
N MET A 197 11.68 -41.91 -3.44
CA MET A 197 11.58 -43.27 -3.97
C MET A 197 10.56 -44.14 -3.21
N ALA A 198 10.40 -43.91 -1.90
CA ALA A 198 9.37 -44.59 -1.11
C ALA A 198 7.95 -44.15 -1.52
N LYS A 199 7.75 -42.86 -1.81
CA LYS A 199 6.47 -42.33 -2.30
C LYS A 199 6.15 -42.80 -3.72
N VAL A 200 7.15 -42.86 -4.59
CA VAL A 200 7.02 -43.46 -5.94
C VAL A 200 6.59 -44.93 -5.85
N ASP A 201 7.18 -45.71 -4.94
CA ASP A 201 6.82 -47.13 -4.74
C ASP A 201 5.39 -47.30 -4.21
N GLN A 202 4.97 -46.42 -3.30
CA GLN A 202 3.59 -46.36 -2.81
C GLN A 202 2.60 -46.05 -3.92
N ALA A 203 2.88 -45.03 -4.74
CA ALA A 203 2.06 -44.68 -5.89
C ALA A 203 1.97 -45.83 -6.91
N TYR A 204 3.09 -46.50 -7.18
CA TYR A 204 3.12 -47.67 -8.06
C TYR A 204 2.25 -48.82 -7.53
N LYS A 205 2.32 -49.13 -6.23
CA LYS A 205 1.46 -50.15 -5.60
C LYS A 205 -0.03 -49.83 -5.73
N ILE A 206 -0.40 -48.56 -5.59
CA ILE A 206 -1.79 -48.12 -5.77
C ILE A 206 -2.22 -48.30 -7.24
N LEU A 207 -1.35 -47.98 -8.21
CA LEU A 207 -1.63 -48.19 -9.63
C LEU A 207 -1.74 -49.66 -10.00
N ASP A 208 -0.87 -50.52 -9.47
CA ASP A 208 -0.89 -51.98 -9.68
C ASP A 208 -2.20 -52.59 -9.16
N HIS A 209 -2.63 -52.19 -7.95
CA HIS A 209 -3.92 -52.58 -7.39
C HIS A 209 -5.13 -52.02 -8.17
N SER A 210 -4.99 -50.90 -8.87
CA SER A 210 -6.05 -50.31 -9.70
C SER A 210 -6.13 -50.96 -11.10
N LYS A 211 -5.10 -51.68 -11.53
CA LYS A 211 -5.02 -52.38 -12.82
C LYS A 211 -5.31 -53.88 -12.72
N SER A 212 -5.39 -54.44 -11.51
CA SER A 212 -5.73 -55.85 -11.22
C SER A 212 -7.21 -56.06 -10.92
#